data_AF-A0A6B0XCY8-F1
#
_entry.id   AF-A0A6B0XCY8-F1
#
_cell.length_a   1.000
_cell.length_b   1.000
_cell.length_c   1.000
_cell.angle_alpha   90.00
_cell.angle_beta   90.00
_cell.angle_gamma   90.00
#
_symmetry.space_group_name_H-M   'P 1'
#
loop_
_entity.id
_entity.type
_entity.pdbx_description
1 polymer ?
#
loop_
_entity_poly.entity_id
_entity_poly.type
_entity_poly.pdbx_seq_one_letter_code
_entity_poly.pdbx_strand_id
1 'polypeptide(L)'
;MKAIILSLALASLAFADAYKPVDWLKINQAGGLTVQLGFDAIISIGCMQLDNEKICDHVLDTKSSKWQYRKDNNSEWIDVPGSERIDSMCGFDSSYKDKMGVGLYRLVVEISIDGNVGKYTPNDIIEVRDDSEIATAIQVVSWGSLKSSVSR
;
A
#
# COMPACT_ATOMS: atom_id res chain seq x y z
N MET A 1 -22.07 16.45 48.30
CA MET A 1 -22.69 16.22 46.97
C MET A 1 -21.61 16.35 45.91
N LYS A 2 -21.39 15.25 45.18
CA LYS A 2 -20.71 15.05 43.88
C LYS A 2 -19.42 15.84 43.57
N ALA A 3 -18.30 15.12 43.68
CA ALA A 3 -17.02 15.46 43.07
C ALA A 3 -17.16 15.56 41.55
N ILE A 4 -16.66 16.65 40.99
CA ILE A 4 -16.55 16.87 39.55
C ILE A 4 -15.40 16.01 39.05
N ILE A 5 -15.73 14.91 38.36
CA ILE A 5 -14.75 14.10 37.65
C ILE A 5 -14.30 14.92 36.45
N LEU A 6 -13.12 15.52 36.58
CA LEU A 6 -12.38 16.12 35.49
C LEU A 6 -11.83 14.99 34.62
N SER A 7 -12.63 14.52 33.67
CA SER A 7 -12.19 13.53 32.69
C SER A 7 -11.11 14.17 31.81
N LEU A 8 -9.85 13.95 32.15
CA LEU A 8 -8.72 14.13 31.24
C LEU A 8 -8.95 13.20 30.04
N ALA A 9 -9.53 13.75 28.97
CA ALA A 9 -9.37 13.18 27.65
C ALA A 9 -7.90 13.41 27.27
N LEU A 10 -7.05 12.46 27.67
CA LEU A 10 -5.69 12.34 27.16
C LEU A 10 -5.81 12.27 25.64
N ALA A 11 -5.21 13.26 24.98
CA ALA A 11 -5.14 13.40 23.54
C ALA A 11 -4.82 12.06 22.85
N SER A 12 -5.76 11.54 22.07
CA SER A 12 -5.47 10.57 21.01
C SER A 12 -4.84 11.33 19.83
N LEU A 13 -3.71 11.99 20.08
CA LEU A 13 -2.75 12.37 19.04
C LEU A 13 -1.81 11.18 18.87
N ALA A 14 -2.33 10.08 18.33
CA ALA A 14 -1.54 8.90 18.05
C ALA A 14 -1.70 8.55 16.56
N PHE A 15 -0.67 8.91 15.79
CA PHE A 15 -0.35 8.38 14.46
C PHE A 15 -1.18 8.85 13.25
N ALA A 16 -1.47 10.15 13.19
CA ALA A 16 -1.55 10.86 11.90
C ALA A 16 -0.13 11.17 11.37
N ASP A 17 0.75 10.18 11.32
CA ASP A 17 1.92 10.20 10.45
C ASP A 17 1.36 10.06 9.02
N ALA A 18 0.83 11.18 8.52
CA ALA A 18 -0.09 11.21 7.40
C ALA A 18 0.64 10.81 6.11
N TYR A 19 0.53 9.54 5.74
CA TYR A 19 0.92 9.07 4.43
C TYR A 19 0.33 9.99 3.38
N LYS A 20 1.19 10.59 2.56
CA LYS A 20 0.78 11.54 1.53
C LYS A 20 0.12 10.78 0.39
N PRO A 21 -1.14 11.08 0.04
CA PRO A 21 -1.77 10.46 -1.11
C PRO A 21 -1.04 10.85 -2.40
N VAL A 22 -0.85 9.89 -3.31
CA VAL A 22 -0.14 10.10 -4.57
C VAL A 22 -0.84 9.39 -5.73
N ASP A 23 -0.72 9.97 -6.92
CA ASP A 23 -1.29 9.42 -8.17
C ASP A 23 -0.30 8.56 -8.97
N TRP A 24 0.99 8.65 -8.64
CA TRP A 24 2.04 7.88 -9.28
C TRP A 24 2.14 6.45 -8.75
N LEU A 25 1.52 6.15 -7.60
CA LEU A 25 1.36 4.79 -7.12
C LEU A 25 -0.11 4.41 -7.27
N LYS A 26 -0.37 3.24 -7.87
CA LYS A 26 -1.71 2.73 -8.09
C LYS A 26 -1.83 1.29 -7.65
N ILE A 27 -3.04 0.93 -7.25
CA ILE A 27 -3.42 -0.44 -6.92
C ILE A 27 -4.64 -0.79 -7.77
N ASN A 28 -4.58 -1.93 -8.46
CA ASN A 28 -5.76 -2.43 -9.15
C ASN A 28 -6.65 -3.25 -8.20
N GLN A 29 -7.90 -3.49 -8.59
CA GLN A 29 -8.86 -4.24 -7.76
C GLN A 29 -8.45 -5.71 -7.50
N ALA A 30 -7.50 -6.25 -8.27
CA ALA A 30 -6.92 -7.58 -8.05
C ALA A 30 -5.70 -7.57 -7.11
N GLY A 31 -5.34 -6.41 -6.55
CA GLY A 31 -4.20 -6.28 -5.64
C GLY A 31 -2.86 -5.99 -6.30
N GLY A 32 -2.81 -5.90 -7.64
CA GLY A 32 -1.59 -5.57 -8.38
C GLY A 32 -1.16 -4.11 -8.17
N LEU A 33 0.14 -3.89 -8.18
CA LEU A 33 0.79 -2.60 -7.97
C LEU A 33 1.24 -2.00 -9.30
N THR A 34 1.12 -0.69 -9.43
CA THR A 34 1.70 0.06 -10.54
C THR A 34 2.38 1.32 -10.00
N VAL A 35 3.67 1.47 -10.28
CA VAL A 35 4.43 2.70 -10.05
C VAL A 35 4.59 3.39 -11.39
N GLN A 36 4.02 4.57 -11.55
CA GLN A 36 3.99 5.34 -12.79
C GLN A 36 4.47 6.78 -12.54
N LEU A 37 5.65 7.11 -13.04
CA LEU A 37 6.16 8.49 -13.07
C LEU A 37 6.30 8.92 -14.53
N GLY A 38 5.61 9.99 -14.91
CA GLY A 38 5.53 10.41 -16.30
C GLY A 38 4.91 9.33 -17.20
N PHE A 39 5.67 8.94 -18.24
CA PHE A 39 5.26 7.90 -19.20
C PHE A 39 5.78 6.50 -18.84
N ASP A 40 6.68 6.39 -17.88
CA ASP A 40 7.26 5.12 -17.46
C ASP A 40 6.40 4.49 -16.36
N ALA A 41 6.18 3.18 -16.46
CA ALA A 41 5.43 2.43 -15.46
C ALA A 41 6.06 1.07 -15.18
N ILE A 42 6.16 0.72 -13.90
CA ILE A 42 6.50 -0.62 -13.42
C ILE A 42 5.23 -1.25 -12.85
N ILE A 43 4.91 -2.46 -13.29
CA ILE A 43 3.70 -3.18 -12.89
C ILE A 43 4.12 -4.49 -12.23
N SER A 44 3.58 -4.80 -11.06
CA SER A 44 3.80 -6.08 -10.38
C SER A 44 2.50 -6.64 -9.82
N ILE A 45 2.33 -7.95 -9.96
CA ILE A 45 1.22 -8.73 -9.35
C ILE A 45 1.65 -9.41 -8.04
N GLY A 46 2.91 -9.19 -7.61
CA GLY A 46 3.47 -9.75 -6.39
C GLY A 46 4.22 -8.67 -5.62
N CYS A 47 5.43 -8.99 -5.18
CA CYS A 47 6.31 -8.01 -4.58
C CYS A 47 7.12 -7.29 -5.66
N MET A 48 7.33 -5.99 -5.46
CA MET A 48 8.18 -5.12 -6.25
C MET A 48 9.23 -4.55 -5.31
N GLN A 49 10.49 -4.64 -5.71
CA GLN A 49 11.59 -3.94 -5.04
C GLN A 49 12.08 -2.86 -6.00
N LEU A 50 12.08 -1.63 -5.53
CA LEU A 50 12.78 -0.53 -6.18
C LEU A 50 14.10 -0.37 -5.45
N ASP A 51 15.21 -0.71 -6.11
CA ASP A 51 16.56 -0.57 -5.58
C ASP A 51 17.37 0.28 -6.56
N ASN A 52 17.54 1.56 -6.24
CA ASN A 52 18.16 2.56 -7.09
C ASN A 52 17.56 2.57 -8.51
N GLU A 53 16.25 2.38 -8.60
CA GLU A 53 15.55 2.26 -9.87
C GLU A 53 15.29 3.64 -10.46
N LYS A 54 15.77 3.88 -11.68
CA LYS A 54 15.57 5.14 -12.37
C LYS A 54 14.27 5.12 -13.17
N ILE A 55 13.32 5.97 -12.80
CA ILE A 55 12.05 6.16 -13.50
C ILE A 55 11.95 7.64 -13.91
N CYS A 56 11.90 7.91 -15.22
CA CYS A 56 12.15 9.25 -15.76
C CYS A 56 13.47 9.85 -15.24
N ASP A 57 13.43 11.02 -14.60
CA ASP A 57 14.60 11.70 -14.03
C ASP A 57 14.76 11.49 -12.52
N HIS A 58 13.98 10.57 -11.94
CA HIS A 58 14.00 10.28 -10.51
C HIS A 58 14.58 8.91 -10.20
N VAL A 59 15.36 8.83 -9.11
CA VAL A 59 15.84 7.57 -8.54
C VAL A 59 14.97 7.19 -7.37
N LEU A 60 14.42 5.98 -7.40
CA LEU A 60 13.50 5.48 -6.39
C LEU A 60 14.11 4.29 -5.65
N ASP A 61 14.01 4.33 -4.31
CA ASP A 61 14.28 3.18 -3.45
C ASP A 61 13.09 2.91 -2.54
N THR A 62 12.61 1.68 -2.52
CA THR A 62 11.65 1.26 -1.50
C THR A 62 12.39 1.05 -0.19
N LYS A 63 11.87 1.59 0.91
CA LYS A 63 12.38 1.34 2.27
C LYS A 63 11.50 0.37 3.03
N SER A 64 10.18 0.59 2.98
CA SER A 64 9.22 -0.35 3.54
C SER A 64 7.85 -0.21 2.91
N SER A 65 7.01 -1.21 3.13
CA SER A 65 5.58 -1.12 2.86
C SER A 65 4.80 -1.93 3.88
N LYS A 66 3.52 -1.62 4.03
CA LYS A 66 2.55 -2.44 4.75
C LYS A 66 1.14 -2.18 4.25
N TRP A 67 0.23 -3.08 4.56
CA TRP A 67 -1.19 -2.86 4.34
C TRP A 67 -1.86 -2.35 5.62
N GLN A 68 -2.81 -1.45 5.43
CA GLN A 68 -3.70 -0.99 6.49
C GLN A 68 -5.15 -1.34 6.16
N TYR A 69 -5.94 -1.57 7.19
CA TYR A 69 -7.34 -1.97 7.14
C TYR A 69 -8.20 -1.01 7.95
N ARG A 70 -9.44 -0.79 7.50
CA ARG A 70 -10.52 -0.23 8.32
C ARG A 70 -11.84 -0.89 7.95
N LYS A 71 -12.73 -1.04 8.92
CA LYS A 71 -14.02 -1.71 8.72
C LYS A 71 -14.93 -0.94 7.76
N ASP A 72 -14.94 0.38 7.86
CA ASP A 72 -15.75 1.27 7.03
C ASP A 72 -15.08 2.66 6.94
N ASN A 73 -15.70 3.59 6.21
CA ASN A 73 -15.17 4.94 5.99
C ASN A 73 -15.02 5.78 7.28
N ASN A 74 -15.71 5.41 8.36
CA ASN A 74 -15.71 6.14 9.63
C ASN A 74 -14.77 5.51 10.67
N SER A 75 -14.23 4.32 10.38
CA SER A 75 -13.29 3.61 11.23
C SER A 75 -11.86 4.09 11.01
N GLU A 76 -11.06 4.04 12.08
CA GLU A 76 -9.63 4.31 12.00
C GLU A 76 -8.90 3.22 11.21
N TRP A 77 -7.81 3.62 10.55
CA TRP A 77 -6.90 2.69 9.88
C TRP A 77 -6.02 1.99 10.90
N ILE A 78 -5.92 0.67 10.80
CA ILE A 78 -5.03 -0.17 11.60
C ILE A 78 -4.14 -1.02 10.69
N ASP A 79 -2.92 -1.31 11.14
CA ASP A 79 -1.98 -2.13 10.38
C ASP A 79 -2.47 -3.58 10.26
N VAL A 80 -2.37 -4.16 9.07
CA VAL A 80 -2.69 -5.57 8.83
C VAL A 80 -1.52 -6.44 9.31
N PRO A 81 -1.73 -7.37 10.26
CA PRO A 81 -0.65 -8.18 10.81
C PRO A 81 0.09 -9.02 9.77
N GLY A 82 1.42 -8.91 9.76
CA GLY A 82 2.31 -9.65 8.86
C GLY A 82 2.34 -9.17 7.41
N SER A 83 1.70 -8.04 7.11
CA SER A 83 1.75 -7.39 5.79
C SER A 83 3.00 -6.52 5.58
N GLU A 84 3.74 -6.22 6.65
CA GLU A 84 4.94 -5.39 6.57
C GLU A 84 6.05 -6.08 5.77
N ARG A 85 6.73 -5.29 4.93
CA ARG A 85 7.81 -5.69 4.06
C ARG A 85 8.89 -4.63 4.08
N ILE A 86 10.13 -5.07 4.20
CA ILE A 86 11.32 -4.21 4.15
C ILE A 86 11.86 -4.27 2.72
N ASP A 87 12.30 -3.11 2.22
CA ASP A 87 12.87 -2.91 0.87
C ASP A 87 11.98 -3.36 -0.29
N SER A 88 10.70 -3.64 -0.04
CA SER A 88 9.77 -4.12 -1.06
C SER A 88 8.33 -3.71 -0.77
N MET A 89 7.55 -3.64 -1.83
CA MET A 89 6.12 -3.38 -1.87
C MET A 89 5.41 -4.61 -2.40
N CYS A 90 4.54 -5.22 -1.61
CA CYS A 90 3.77 -6.37 -2.07
C CYS A 90 2.32 -5.99 -2.36
N GLY A 91 1.80 -6.54 -3.46
CA GLY A 91 0.39 -6.49 -3.79
C GLY A 91 -0.49 -7.08 -2.67
N PHE A 92 -1.80 -6.91 -2.84
CA PHE A 92 -2.76 -7.40 -1.87
C PHE A 92 -2.76 -8.93 -1.81
N ASP A 93 -2.73 -9.48 -0.60
CA ASP A 93 -2.81 -10.91 -0.34
C ASP A 93 -4.20 -11.24 0.24
N SER A 94 -4.89 -12.21 -0.35
CA SER A 94 -6.23 -12.60 0.10
C SER A 94 -6.25 -13.08 1.56
N SER A 95 -5.12 -13.58 2.10
CA SER A 95 -5.00 -13.95 3.50
C SER A 95 -5.16 -12.77 4.46
N TYR A 96 -5.08 -11.53 3.98
CA TYR A 96 -5.40 -10.34 4.78
C TYR A 96 -6.90 -10.28 5.10
N LYS A 97 -7.78 -10.74 4.19
CA LYS A 97 -9.21 -10.91 4.46
C LYS A 97 -9.43 -11.92 5.60
N ASP A 98 -8.70 -13.02 5.61
CA ASP A 98 -8.83 -14.04 6.66
C ASP A 98 -8.43 -13.51 8.05
N LYS A 99 -7.53 -12.52 8.09
CA LYS A 99 -7.05 -11.91 9.34
C LYS A 99 -7.93 -10.77 9.84
N MET A 100 -8.42 -9.92 8.93
CA MET A 100 -9.07 -8.65 9.28
C MET A 100 -10.56 -8.60 8.92
N GLY A 101 -11.00 -9.43 7.97
CA GLY A 101 -12.39 -9.53 7.51
C GLY A 101 -12.73 -8.63 6.31
N VAL A 102 -14.03 -8.47 6.09
CA VAL A 102 -14.61 -7.56 5.10
C VAL A 102 -14.38 -6.11 5.52
N GLY A 103 -14.01 -5.26 4.56
CA GLY A 103 -13.77 -3.84 4.79
C GLY A 103 -12.87 -3.20 3.74
N LEU A 104 -12.21 -2.12 4.12
CA LEU A 104 -11.39 -1.30 3.24
C LEU A 104 -9.92 -1.49 3.55
N TYR A 105 -9.11 -1.62 2.51
CA TYR A 105 -7.68 -1.85 2.60
C TYR A 105 -6.90 -0.85 1.76
N ARG A 106 -5.80 -0.34 2.29
CA ARG A 106 -4.87 0.53 1.55
C ARG A 106 -3.44 0.08 1.73
N LEU A 107 -2.63 0.25 0.70
CA LEU A 107 -1.19 0.14 0.82
C LEU A 107 -0.63 1.44 1.40
N VAL A 108 0.36 1.33 2.27
CA VAL A 108 1.18 2.46 2.68
C VAL A 108 2.64 2.09 2.48
N VAL A 109 3.43 3.03 1.98
CA VAL A 109 4.81 2.80 1.57
C VAL A 109 5.72 3.90 2.09
N GLU A 110 6.97 3.53 2.36
CA GLU A 110 8.06 4.45 2.60
C GLU A 110 9.05 4.31 1.44
N ILE A 111 9.23 5.40 0.69
CA ILE A 111 10.04 5.43 -0.53
C ILE A 111 10.99 6.62 -0.45
N SER A 112 12.24 6.38 -0.83
CA SER A 112 13.24 7.41 -1.14
C SER A 112 13.05 7.84 -2.59
N ILE A 113 12.88 9.15 -2.82
CA ILE A 113 12.88 9.76 -4.15
C ILE A 113 14.05 10.74 -4.19
N ASP A 114 15.04 10.47 -5.03
CA ASP A 114 16.29 11.24 -5.13
C ASP A 114 16.99 11.43 -3.77
N GLY A 115 16.99 10.36 -2.94
CA GLY A 115 17.56 10.35 -1.60
C GLY A 115 16.66 10.96 -0.52
N ASN A 116 15.49 11.51 -0.86
CA ASN A 116 14.54 12.06 0.11
C ASN A 116 13.50 11.01 0.49
N VAL A 117 13.53 10.56 1.74
CA VAL A 117 12.59 9.56 2.24
C VAL A 117 11.25 10.20 2.59
N GLY A 118 10.17 9.62 2.05
CA GLY A 118 8.81 10.03 2.30
C GLY A 118 7.87 8.85 2.51
N LYS A 119 6.77 9.11 3.24
CA LYS A 119 5.68 8.16 3.48
C LYS A 119 4.51 8.48 2.55
N TYR A 120 4.10 7.53 1.74
CA TYR A 120 3.10 7.70 0.69
C TYR A 120 2.01 6.62 0.77
N THR A 121 0.86 6.93 0.20
CA THR A 121 -0.24 5.97 0.00
C THR A 121 -0.87 6.24 -1.37
N PRO A 122 -1.21 5.22 -2.16
CA PRO A 122 -1.99 5.44 -3.36
C PRO A 122 -3.37 5.99 -3.01
N ASN A 123 -3.99 6.71 -3.95
CA ASN A 123 -5.39 7.11 -3.81
C ASN A 123 -6.37 5.92 -3.87
N ASP A 124 -5.93 4.80 -4.45
CA ASP A 124 -6.71 3.58 -4.56
C ASP A 124 -6.88 2.87 -3.21
N ILE A 125 -8.10 2.37 -2.97
CA ILE A 125 -8.47 1.54 -1.84
C ILE A 125 -9.10 0.26 -2.39
N ILE A 126 -8.74 -0.89 -1.82
CA ILE A 126 -9.39 -2.16 -2.10
C ILE A 126 -10.57 -2.30 -1.14
N GLU A 127 -11.77 -2.46 -1.70
CA GLU A 127 -12.95 -2.82 -0.94
C GLU A 127 -13.16 -4.34 -1.03
N VAL A 128 -13.05 -5.01 0.11
CA VAL A 128 -13.26 -6.45 0.24
C VAL A 128 -14.66 -6.69 0.79
N ARG A 129 -15.46 -7.50 0.10
CA ARG A 129 -16.84 -7.88 0.47
C ARG A 129 -16.95 -9.39 0.74
N ASP A 130 -18.07 -9.82 1.33
CA ASP A 130 -18.28 -11.23 1.72
C ASP A 130 -18.25 -12.17 0.51
N ASP A 131 -18.87 -11.72 -0.57
CA ASP A 131 -19.03 -12.37 -1.87
C ASP A 131 -17.94 -12.02 -2.90
N SER A 132 -17.03 -11.11 -2.56
CA SER A 132 -15.86 -10.88 -3.41
C SER A 132 -14.90 -12.06 -3.22
N GLU A 133 -14.93 -12.99 -4.18
CA GLU A 133 -13.70 -13.62 -4.63
C GLU A 133 -12.80 -12.47 -5.06
N ILE A 134 -11.95 -11.98 -4.14
CA ILE A 134 -10.74 -11.28 -4.55
C ILE A 134 -9.98 -12.40 -5.22
N ALA A 135 -10.23 -12.58 -6.52
CA ALA A 135 -9.57 -13.58 -7.32
C ALA A 135 -8.09 -13.31 -7.07
N THR A 136 -7.46 -14.19 -6.32
CA THR A 136 -6.01 -14.24 -6.21
C THR A 136 -5.54 -14.13 -7.64
N ALA A 137 -4.73 -13.11 -7.94
CA ALA A 137 -4.27 -12.79 -9.29
C ALA A 137 -3.28 -13.85 -9.84
N ILE A 138 -3.62 -15.13 -9.64
CA ILE A 138 -2.94 -16.32 -10.11
C ILE A 138 -3.42 -16.68 -11.53
N GLN A 139 -4.50 -16.10 -12.05
CA GLN A 139 -4.94 -16.40 -13.41
C GLN A 139 -4.96 -15.16 -14.32
N VAL A 140 -4.10 -15.21 -15.33
CA VAL A 140 -4.05 -14.37 -16.54
C VAL A 140 -3.28 -13.05 -16.43
N VAL A 141 -1.98 -13.14 -16.16
CA VAL A 141 -0.98 -12.41 -16.99
C VAL A 141 0.01 -13.41 -17.59
N SER A 142 -0.51 -14.54 -18.06
CA SER A 142 0.23 -15.39 -18.97
C SER A 142 0.19 -14.72 -20.35
N TRP A 143 1.37 -14.30 -20.82
CA TRP A 143 1.68 -13.94 -22.21
C TRP A 143 1.15 -12.58 -22.68
N GLY A 144 1.96 -11.52 -22.54
CA GLY A 144 1.71 -10.29 -23.29
C GLY A 144 2.50 -9.06 -22.87
N SER A 145 3.83 -9.10 -23.01
CA SER A 145 4.73 -7.92 -23.01
C SER A 145 5.00 -7.33 -21.60
N LEU A 146 6.19 -6.85 -21.21
CA LEU A 146 7.24 -6.17 -21.94
C LEU A 146 8.64 -6.47 -21.38
N LYS A 147 9.54 -6.84 -22.31
CA LYS A 147 10.94 -6.42 -22.50
C LYS A 147 11.84 -6.12 -21.28
N SER A 148 12.67 -7.12 -20.97
CA SER A 148 14.14 -7.06 -20.84
C SER A 148 14.80 -5.73 -20.43
N SER A 149 15.46 -5.73 -19.27
CA SER A 149 16.86 -5.31 -19.17
C SER A 149 17.71 -6.56 -18.92
N VAL A 150 18.29 -7.11 -20.00
CA VAL A 150 19.41 -8.04 -19.88
C VAL A 150 20.64 -7.17 -19.69
N SER A 151 21.37 -7.42 -18.61
CA SER A 151 22.67 -6.81 -18.36
C SER A 151 23.66 -7.15 -19.47
N ARG A 152 24.44 -6.16 -19.90
CA ARG A 152 25.85 -6.28 -20.25
C ARG A 152 26.47 -4.89 -20.33
#